data_AF-A0A816P9D3-F1
#
_entry.id   AF-A0A816P9D3-F1
#
_cell.length_a   1.000
_cell.length_b   1.000
_cell.length_c   1.000
_cell.angle_alpha   90.00
_cell.angle_beta   90.00
_cell.angle_gamma   90.00
#
_symmetry.space_group_name_H-M   'P 1'
#
loop_
_entity.id
_entity.type
_entity.pdbx_description
1 polymer ?
#
loop_
_entity_poly.entity_id
_entity_poly.type
_entity_poly.pdbx_seq_one_letter_code
_entity_poly.pdbx_strand_id
1 'polypeptide(L)'
;MIKQFHPYGFAVCSNEKENDFEFIFGCLRDGLLELNLQMDERELVLIADGAEAISNAFLKVFGIEHNIVMCCFHMRKNIEKRLYLVEDKALHHEIMNDIETLQLFKNKKVFDIATRLCLKKWKNEEKFLQFFSNEWLDSKNGWYEGLGMERLVLSRFTVVVFSIVNKWSKKRNPTLINSKQFERQPLITLST
;
A
#
# COMPACT_ATOMS: atom_id res chain seq x y z
N MET A 1 9.54 -3.70 19.80
CA MET A 1 8.47 -4.55 19.26
C MET A 1 8.72 -4.69 17.77
N ILE A 2 9.05 -5.88 17.27
CA ILE A 2 9.31 -6.11 15.84
C ILE A 2 7.96 -6.10 15.13
N LYS A 3 7.75 -5.17 14.18
CA LYS A 3 6.54 -5.16 13.34
C LYS A 3 6.63 -6.36 12.40
N GLN A 4 5.67 -7.27 12.47
CA GLN A 4 5.57 -8.40 11.56
C GLN A 4 4.53 -8.09 10.49
N PHE A 5 4.93 -8.18 9.22
CA PHE A 5 3.99 -8.15 8.11
C PHE A 5 3.36 -9.54 7.99
N HIS A 6 2.04 -9.59 8.07
CA HIS A 6 1.29 -10.81 7.88
C HIS A 6 0.55 -10.65 6.55
N PRO A 7 0.98 -11.34 5.48
CA PRO A 7 0.21 -11.34 4.23
C PRO A 7 -1.10 -12.08 4.48
N TYR A 8 -2.19 -11.57 3.94
CA TYR A 8 -3.48 -12.17 4.19
C TYR A 8 -4.39 -12.35 2.98
N GLY A 9 -4.07 -11.70 1.87
CA GLY A 9 -4.76 -11.89 0.61
C GLY A 9 -3.72 -11.87 -0.49
N PHE A 10 -3.91 -12.71 -1.49
CA PHE A 10 -3.10 -12.69 -2.69
C PHE A 10 -4.03 -12.72 -3.89
N ALA A 11 -3.88 -11.72 -4.75
CA ALA A 11 -4.61 -11.64 -6.00
C ALA A 11 -3.60 -11.67 -7.14
N VAL A 12 -3.88 -12.49 -8.15
CA VAL A 12 -3.08 -12.53 -9.38
C VAL A 12 -3.89 -11.85 -10.46
N CYS A 13 -3.39 -10.70 -10.92
CA CYS A 13 -3.98 -9.95 -12.02
C CYS A 13 -3.05 -10.04 -13.23
N SER A 14 -3.62 -10.11 -14.42
CA SER A 14 -2.84 -10.13 -15.66
C SER A 14 -2.47 -8.75 -16.16
N ASN A 15 -3.25 -7.71 -15.84
CA ASN A 15 -3.09 -6.39 -16.45
C ASN A 15 -3.09 -5.21 -15.47
N GLU A 16 -3.38 -5.44 -14.17
CA GLU A 16 -3.46 -4.38 -13.14
C GLU A 16 -4.31 -3.18 -13.59
N LYS A 17 -5.43 -3.45 -14.25
CA LYS A 17 -6.38 -2.42 -14.70
C LYS A 17 -7.33 -2.05 -13.58
N GLU A 18 -7.98 -0.89 -13.71
CA GLU A 18 -8.98 -0.41 -12.74
C GLU A 18 -10.05 -1.47 -12.45
N ASN A 19 -10.60 -2.13 -13.48
CA ASN A 19 -11.60 -3.20 -13.31
C ASN A 19 -11.06 -4.41 -12.52
N ASP A 20 -9.76 -4.73 -12.62
CA ASP A 20 -9.15 -5.83 -11.86
C ASP A 20 -9.14 -5.48 -10.37
N PHE A 21 -8.73 -4.25 -10.03
CA PHE A 21 -8.73 -3.75 -8.67
C PHE A 21 -10.14 -3.56 -8.11
N GLU A 22 -11.09 -3.09 -8.93
CA GLU A 22 -12.50 -2.95 -8.53
C GLU A 22 -13.08 -4.29 -8.12
N PHE A 23 -12.79 -5.34 -8.89
CA PHE A 23 -13.20 -6.70 -8.54
C PHE A 23 -12.59 -7.17 -7.21
N ILE A 24 -11.29 -6.92 -6.99
CA ILE A 24 -10.60 -7.29 -5.73
C ILE A 24 -11.21 -6.56 -4.54
N PHE A 25 -11.35 -5.23 -4.62
CA PHE A 25 -11.91 -4.42 -3.55
C PHE A 25 -13.38 -4.77 -3.30
N GLY A 26 -14.16 -5.04 -4.35
CA GLY A 26 -15.54 -5.51 -4.23
C GLY A 26 -15.64 -6.82 -3.48
N CYS A 27 -14.75 -7.79 -3.77
CA CYS A 27 -14.67 -9.03 -3.01
C CYS A 27 -14.37 -8.78 -1.52
N LEU A 28 -13.47 -7.84 -1.23
CA LEU A 28 -13.12 -7.46 0.15
C LEU A 28 -14.31 -6.86 0.89
N ARG A 29 -14.96 -5.86 0.30
CA ARG A 29 -16.16 -5.20 0.82
C ARG A 29 -17.28 -6.21 1.09
N ASP A 30 -17.58 -7.06 0.11
CA ASP A 30 -18.66 -8.02 0.23
C ASP A 30 -18.36 -9.11 1.28
N GLY A 31 -17.07 -9.45 1.47
CA GLY A 31 -16.62 -10.34 2.54
C GLY A 31 -16.81 -9.74 3.93
N LEU A 32 -16.49 -8.46 4.10
CA LEU A 32 -16.73 -7.71 5.35
C LEU A 32 -18.21 -7.68 5.72
N LEU A 33 -19.08 -7.35 4.75
CA LEU A 33 -20.53 -7.28 4.95
C LEU A 33 -21.12 -8.63 5.36
N GLU A 34 -20.72 -9.74 4.73
CA GLU A 34 -21.23 -11.08 5.06
C GLU A 34 -20.89 -11.53 6.48
N LEU A 35 -19.83 -10.97 7.07
CA LEU A 35 -19.39 -11.29 8.43
C LEU A 35 -19.96 -10.33 9.46
N ASN A 36 -20.84 -9.42 9.04
CA ASN A 36 -21.37 -8.35 9.87
C ASN A 36 -20.24 -7.51 10.52
N LEU A 37 -19.11 -7.40 9.83
CA LEU A 37 -17.99 -6.58 10.26
C LEU A 37 -18.17 -5.19 9.68
N GLN A 38 -18.52 -4.24 10.55
CA GLN A 38 -18.52 -2.84 10.16
C GLN A 38 -17.08 -2.37 9.96
N MET A 39 -16.81 -1.90 8.76
CA MET A 39 -15.59 -1.19 8.43
C MET A 39 -15.85 0.28 8.71
N ASP A 40 -15.10 0.89 9.63
CA ASP A 40 -15.11 2.34 9.76
C ASP A 40 -14.34 2.90 8.55
N GLU A 41 -15.04 3.62 7.68
CA GLU A 41 -14.47 4.26 6.49
C GLU A 41 -13.30 5.18 6.84
N ARG A 42 -13.28 5.74 8.07
CA ARG A 42 -12.19 6.58 8.58
C ARG A 42 -10.95 5.77 8.97
N GLU A 43 -11.05 4.44 9.03
CA GLU A 43 -9.93 3.54 9.33
C GLU A 43 -9.40 2.81 8.10
N LEU A 44 -10.11 2.89 6.97
CA LEU A 44 -9.67 2.25 5.74
C LEU A 44 -8.64 3.11 5.01
N VAL A 45 -7.40 2.64 4.98
CA VAL A 45 -6.27 3.28 4.30
C VAL A 45 -5.77 2.38 3.18
N LEU A 46 -5.62 2.94 1.98
CA LEU A 46 -4.96 2.30 0.85
C LEU A 46 -3.49 2.71 0.84
N ILE A 47 -2.58 1.75 1.04
CA ILE A 47 -1.15 1.98 0.80
C ILE A 47 -0.78 1.32 -0.54
N ALA A 48 -0.43 2.12 -1.54
CA ALA A 48 -0.13 1.66 -2.89
C ALA A 48 1.04 2.42 -3.53
N ASP A 49 1.51 1.98 -4.69
CA ASP A 49 2.58 2.62 -5.47
C ASP A 49 2.16 3.95 -6.13
N GLY A 50 0.88 4.31 -6.02
CA GLY A 50 0.31 5.53 -6.58
C GLY A 50 -0.18 5.39 -8.02
N ALA A 51 -0.35 4.17 -8.55
CA ALA A 51 -1.02 3.99 -9.83
C ALA A 51 -2.47 4.49 -9.78
N GLU A 52 -2.92 5.17 -10.85
CA GLU A 52 -4.29 5.70 -10.94
C GLU A 52 -5.32 4.57 -10.91
N ALA A 53 -5.05 3.44 -11.57
CA ALA A 53 -5.97 2.31 -11.67
C ALA A 53 -6.41 1.77 -10.29
N ILE A 54 -5.47 1.58 -9.35
CA ILE A 54 -5.80 1.10 -8.00
C ILE A 54 -6.50 2.19 -7.17
N SER A 55 -6.12 3.45 -7.37
CA SER A 55 -6.69 4.59 -6.66
C SER A 55 -8.16 4.83 -7.06
N ASN A 56 -8.45 4.84 -8.35
CA ASN A 56 -9.79 4.98 -8.90
C ASN A 56 -10.71 3.83 -8.47
N ALA A 57 -10.21 2.60 -8.55
CA ALA A 57 -10.95 1.43 -8.14
C ALA A 57 -11.29 1.47 -6.63
N PHE A 58 -10.35 1.89 -5.80
CA PHE A 58 -10.57 2.03 -4.36
C PHE A 58 -11.62 3.08 -4.05
N LEU A 59 -11.54 4.26 -4.68
CA LEU A 59 -12.55 5.30 -4.59
C LEU A 59 -13.92 4.80 -5.04
N LYS A 60 -13.97 4.11 -6.17
CA LYS A 60 -15.23 3.59 -6.74
C LYS A 60 -15.92 2.58 -5.83
N VAL A 61 -15.16 1.71 -5.16
CA VAL A 61 -15.72 0.64 -4.32
C VAL A 61 -16.07 1.13 -2.91
N PHE A 62 -15.24 1.98 -2.33
CA PHE A 62 -15.36 2.39 -0.92
C PHE A 62 -15.82 3.84 -0.74
N GLY A 63 -15.80 4.68 -1.78
CA GLY A 63 -16.24 6.08 -1.71
C GLY A 63 -15.27 7.01 -0.97
N ILE A 64 -14.01 6.61 -0.77
CA ILE A 64 -13.05 7.31 0.10
C ILE A 64 -11.88 7.86 -0.73
N GLU A 65 -11.76 9.19 -0.80
CA GLU A 65 -10.63 9.87 -1.47
C GLU A 65 -9.44 10.13 -0.53
N HIS A 66 -9.69 10.40 0.75
CA HIS A 66 -8.68 11.02 1.64
C HIS A 66 -7.68 10.06 2.31
N ASN A 67 -7.68 8.77 1.96
CA ASN A 67 -6.88 7.76 2.64
C ASN A 67 -5.96 6.96 1.71
N ILE A 68 -5.54 7.55 0.58
CA ILE A 68 -4.58 6.93 -0.34
C ILE A 68 -3.17 7.42 0.03
N VAL A 69 -2.37 6.51 0.56
CA VAL A 69 -1.03 6.72 1.11
C VAL A 69 -0.02 6.11 0.15
N MET A 70 1.03 6.88 -0.14
CA MET A 70 2.11 6.44 -1.00
C MET A 70 2.97 5.41 -0.27
N CYS A 71 3.19 4.27 -0.91
CA CYS A 71 4.04 3.21 -0.39
C CYS A 71 5.49 3.72 -0.24
N CYS A 72 5.98 3.76 1.00
CA CYS A 72 7.31 4.28 1.30
C CYS A 72 8.44 3.49 0.62
N PHE A 73 8.24 2.20 0.35
CA PHE A 73 9.18 1.38 -0.42
C PHE A 73 9.32 1.88 -1.86
N HIS A 74 8.21 2.10 -2.54
CA HIS A 74 8.20 2.61 -3.92
C HIS A 74 8.74 4.04 -4.00
N MET A 75 8.38 4.88 -3.02
CA MET A 75 8.93 6.23 -2.87
C MET A 75 10.46 6.19 -2.73
N ARG A 76 11.00 5.38 -1.80
CA ARG A 76 12.46 5.23 -1.61
C ARG A 76 13.15 4.77 -2.89
N LYS A 77 12.59 3.78 -3.57
CA LYS A 77 13.11 3.29 -4.86
C LYS A 77 13.14 4.37 -5.94
N ASN A 78 12.16 5.27 -5.96
CA ASN A 78 12.13 6.39 -6.90
C ASN A 78 13.21 7.43 -6.54
N ILE A 79 13.35 7.77 -5.25
CA ILE A 79 14.40 8.69 -4.78
C ILE A 79 15.79 8.14 -5.10
N GLU A 80 16.05 6.85 -4.82
CA GLU A 80 17.31 6.19 -5.16
C GLU A 80 17.67 6.37 -6.64
N LYS A 81 16.69 6.20 -7.54
CA LYS A 81 16.87 6.40 -8.99
C LYS A 81 17.16 7.86 -9.37
N ARG A 82 16.89 8.82 -8.49
CA ARG A 82 17.04 10.27 -8.70
C ARG A 82 18.20 10.87 -7.89
N LEU A 83 18.92 10.08 -7.11
CA LEU A 83 20.12 10.54 -6.38
C LEU A 83 21.22 11.05 -7.31
N TYR A 84 21.22 10.69 -8.60
CA TYR A 84 22.13 11.28 -9.58
C TYR A 84 21.99 12.80 -9.74
N LEU A 85 20.89 13.40 -9.23
CA LEU A 85 20.71 14.85 -9.16
C LEU A 85 21.62 15.52 -8.12
N VAL A 86 22.21 14.74 -7.21
CA VAL A 86 23.22 15.13 -6.23
C VAL A 86 24.58 14.76 -6.80
N GLU A 87 25.40 15.77 -7.10
CA GLU A 87 26.69 15.57 -7.79
C GLU A 87 27.69 14.81 -6.91
N ASP A 88 27.73 15.13 -5.62
CA ASP A 88 28.59 14.45 -4.66
C ASP A 88 27.97 13.13 -4.18
N LYS A 89 28.51 12.03 -4.70
CA LYS A 89 28.09 10.66 -4.32
C LYS A 89 28.33 10.33 -2.85
N ALA A 90 29.24 11.02 -2.16
CA ALA A 90 29.46 10.80 -0.74
C ALA A 90 28.23 11.17 0.10
N LEU A 91 27.39 12.09 -0.40
CA LEU A 91 26.18 12.57 0.30
C LEU A 91 24.98 11.63 0.13
N HIS A 92 24.99 10.75 -0.86
CA HIS A 92 23.84 9.91 -1.23
C HIS A 92 23.33 9.07 -0.06
N HIS A 93 24.24 8.47 0.70
CA HIS A 93 23.88 7.65 1.85
C HIS A 93 23.24 8.47 2.97
N GLU A 94 23.79 9.66 3.24
CA GLU A 94 23.29 10.53 4.31
C GLU A 94 21.91 11.11 3.97
N ILE A 95 21.70 11.50 2.71
CA ILE A 95 20.39 11.96 2.21
C ILE A 95 19.33 10.86 2.37
N MET A 96 19.66 9.62 1.98
CA MET A 96 18.72 8.51 2.13
C MET A 96 18.42 8.21 3.60
N ASN A 97 19.42 8.26 4.48
CA ASN A 97 19.22 8.06 5.91
C ASN A 97 18.32 9.14 6.54
N ASP A 98 18.48 10.40 6.12
CA ASP A 98 17.59 11.49 6.57
C ASP A 98 16.15 11.26 6.10
N ILE A 99 15.94 10.82 4.85
CA ILE A 99 14.60 10.53 4.30
C ILE A 99 13.96 9.33 5.02
N GLU A 100 14.73 8.28 5.29
CA GLU A 100 14.28 7.14 6.09
C GLU A 100 13.89 7.57 7.51
N THR A 101 14.64 8.49 8.09
CA THR A 101 14.29 9.09 9.39
C THR A 101 12.99 9.89 9.31
N LEU A 102 12.80 10.69 8.25
CA LEU A 102 11.55 11.43 8.02
C LEU A 102 10.34 10.49 7.92
N GLN A 103 10.51 9.33 7.29
CA GLN A 103 9.45 8.35 7.11
C GLN A 103 8.90 7.82 8.43
N LEU A 104 9.73 7.75 9.48
CA LEU A 104 9.38 7.16 10.78
C LEU A 104 8.56 8.10 11.68
N PHE A 105 8.38 9.37 11.31
CA PHE A 105 7.58 10.27 12.14
C PHE A 105 6.12 9.84 12.16
N LYS A 106 5.51 9.89 13.36
CA LYS A 106 4.10 9.55 13.57
C LYS A 106 3.18 10.76 13.63
N ASN A 107 3.76 11.94 13.87
CA ASN A 107 3.01 13.16 14.07
C ASN A 107 3.27 14.11 12.90
N LYS A 108 2.20 14.57 12.24
CA LYS A 108 2.30 15.48 11.09
C LYS A 108 3.06 16.76 11.41
N LYS A 109 2.83 17.39 12.57
CA LYS A 109 3.52 18.64 12.94
C LYS A 109 5.03 18.40 13.09
N VAL A 110 5.42 17.28 13.68
CA VAL A 110 6.84 16.91 13.84
C VAL A 110 7.45 16.60 12.48
N PHE A 111 6.75 15.84 11.63
CA PHE A 111 7.15 15.58 10.24
C PHE A 111 7.37 16.89 9.46
N ASP A 112 6.41 17.82 9.49
CA ASP A 112 6.50 19.11 8.79
C ASP A 112 7.69 19.95 9.30
N ILE A 113 8.02 19.89 10.61
CA ILE A 113 9.21 20.55 11.17
C ILE A 113 10.49 19.88 10.68
N ALA A 114 10.58 18.55 10.79
CA ALA A 114 11.76 17.79 10.40
C ALA A 114 12.05 17.93 8.90
N THR A 115 11.03 17.91 8.06
CA THR A 115 11.14 18.16 6.62
C THR A 115 11.72 19.54 6.33
N ARG A 116 11.26 20.60 7.02
CA ARG A 116 11.84 21.95 6.87
C ARG A 116 13.31 22.01 7.29
N LEU A 117 13.71 21.25 8.30
CA LEU A 117 15.12 21.14 8.70
C LEU A 117 15.95 20.37 7.67
N CYS A 118 15.41 19.29 7.12
CA CYS A 118 16.02 18.51 6.04
C CYS A 118 16.28 19.36 4.79
N LEU A 119 15.27 20.12 4.34
CA LEU A 119 15.41 21.06 3.22
C LEU A 119 16.49 22.13 3.48
N LYS A 120 16.62 22.63 4.72
CA LYS A 120 17.67 23.58 5.09
C LYS A 120 19.07 22.95 5.10
N LYS A 121 19.18 21.70 5.56
CA LYS A 121 20.45 20.95 5.59
C LYS A 121 21.00 20.75 4.18
N TRP A 122 20.14 20.31 3.27
CA TRP A 122 20.50 19.95 1.89
C TRP A 122 20.34 21.10 0.89
N LYS A 123 20.29 22.35 1.36
CA LYS A 123 19.97 23.54 0.53
C LYS A 123 20.85 23.74 -0.70
N ASN A 124 22.06 23.18 -0.69
CA ASN A 124 23.00 23.29 -1.82
C ASN A 124 22.69 22.26 -2.93
N GLU A 125 21.88 21.24 -2.65
CA GLU A 125 21.48 20.21 -3.60
C GLU A 125 20.17 20.61 -4.32
N GLU A 126 20.16 21.79 -4.93
CA GLU A 126 18.94 22.46 -5.42
C GLU A 126 18.09 21.60 -6.36
N LYS A 127 18.73 20.93 -7.33
CA LYS A 127 18.03 20.07 -8.31
C LYS A 127 17.32 18.90 -7.63
N PHE A 128 18.00 18.29 -6.65
CA PHE A 128 17.43 17.20 -5.87
C PHE A 128 16.28 17.72 -4.98
N LEU A 129 16.48 18.84 -4.29
CA LEU A 129 15.44 19.43 -3.44
C LEU A 129 14.20 19.86 -4.21
N GLN A 130 14.36 20.39 -5.42
CA GLN A 130 13.23 20.75 -6.28
C GLN A 130 12.42 19.50 -6.66
N PHE A 131 13.10 18.43 -7.09
CA PHE A 131 12.47 17.14 -7.34
C PHE A 131 11.76 16.62 -6.08
N PHE A 132 12.45 16.59 -4.95
CA PHE A 132 11.95 16.00 -3.72
C PHE A 132 10.72 16.75 -3.19
N SER A 133 10.77 18.08 -3.21
CA SER A 133 9.65 18.92 -2.74
C SER A 133 8.42 18.74 -3.63
N ASN A 134 8.60 18.89 -4.95
CA ASN A 134 7.48 18.81 -5.89
C ASN A 134 6.79 17.44 -5.84
N GLU A 135 7.57 16.36 -5.83
CA GLU A 135 6.98 15.02 -5.91
C GLU A 135 6.49 14.50 -4.56
N TRP A 136 7.26 14.69 -3.48
CA TRP A 136 7.02 14.01 -2.20
C TRP A 136 6.49 14.91 -1.09
N LEU A 137 6.54 16.23 -1.23
CA LEU A 137 6.02 17.16 -0.21
C LEU A 137 4.76 17.88 -0.68
N ASP A 138 4.71 18.25 -1.96
CA ASP A 138 3.60 19.01 -2.52
C ASP A 138 2.54 18.08 -3.14
N SER A 139 2.98 17.07 -3.90
CA SER A 139 2.06 16.15 -4.60
C SER A 139 1.70 14.92 -3.75
N LYS A 140 2.68 14.12 -3.33
CA LYS A 140 2.46 12.81 -2.70
C LYS A 140 2.88 12.79 -1.23
N ASN A 141 2.43 13.73 -0.41
CA ASN A 141 2.90 13.91 0.99
C ASN A 141 2.51 12.80 1.99
N GLY A 142 1.85 11.76 1.51
CA GLY A 142 1.35 10.65 2.30
C GLY A 142 2.29 9.45 2.41
N TRP A 143 3.58 9.61 2.70
CA TRP A 143 4.55 8.48 2.73
C TRP A 143 5.16 8.18 4.11
N TYR A 144 4.83 8.97 5.15
CA TYR A 144 5.33 8.78 6.51
C TYR A 144 4.38 7.93 7.38
N GLU A 145 4.91 7.24 8.39
CA GLU A 145 4.17 6.25 9.20
C GLU A 145 2.91 6.81 9.86
N GLY A 146 2.93 8.09 10.24
CA GLY A 146 1.81 8.77 10.91
C GLY A 146 0.47 8.75 10.16
N LEU A 147 0.47 8.45 8.86
CA LEU A 147 -0.76 8.37 8.06
C LEU A 147 -1.29 6.95 7.87
N GLY A 148 -0.48 5.91 8.10
CA GLY A 148 -0.83 4.54 7.71
C GLY A 148 -0.76 3.47 8.81
N MET A 149 -0.23 3.78 10.00
CA MET A 149 0.29 2.73 10.90
C MET A 149 -0.40 2.57 12.26
N GLU A 150 -1.43 3.36 12.59
CA GLU A 150 -2.13 3.19 13.88
C GLU A 150 -3.25 2.14 13.86
N ARG A 151 -3.58 1.54 12.71
CA ARG A 151 -4.86 0.85 12.58
C ARG A 151 -4.70 -0.48 11.86
N LEU A 152 -4.96 -1.57 12.61
CA LEU A 152 -5.80 -2.71 12.21
C LEU A 152 -5.76 -3.76 13.34
N VAL A 153 -6.94 -4.06 13.91
CA VAL A 153 -7.12 -5.13 14.89
C VAL A 153 -7.13 -6.46 14.13
N LEU A 154 -6.02 -7.19 14.19
CA LEU A 154 -5.73 -8.48 13.54
C LEU A 154 -6.93 -9.45 13.50
N SER A 155 -7.73 -9.47 14.58
CA SER A 155 -8.85 -10.39 14.77
C SER A 155 -10.07 -10.12 13.90
N ARG A 156 -10.38 -8.86 13.56
CA ARG A 156 -11.51 -8.57 12.65
C ARG A 156 -11.18 -8.99 11.22
N PHE A 157 -9.93 -8.83 10.85
CA PHE A 157 -9.47 -9.04 9.49
C PHE A 157 -9.32 -10.54 9.13
N THR A 158 -8.88 -11.41 10.05
CA THR A 158 -8.77 -12.85 9.77
C THR A 158 -10.10 -13.48 9.39
N VAL A 159 -11.20 -13.05 10.01
CA VAL A 159 -12.56 -13.54 9.70
C VAL A 159 -12.92 -13.20 8.25
N VAL A 160 -12.59 -11.98 7.78
CA VAL A 160 -12.85 -11.48 6.41
C VAL A 160 -12.19 -12.32 5.36
N VAL A 161 -10.91 -12.63 5.54
CA VAL A 161 -10.15 -13.41 4.57
C VAL A 161 -10.69 -14.83 4.43
N PHE A 162 -11.05 -15.49 5.53
CA PHE A 162 -11.64 -16.83 5.45
C PHE A 162 -12.95 -16.82 4.65
N SER A 163 -13.76 -15.77 4.77
CA SER A 163 -14.98 -15.62 3.96
C SER A 163 -14.68 -15.39 2.47
N ILE A 164 -13.71 -14.54 2.15
CA ILE A 164 -13.30 -14.26 0.74
C ILE A 164 -12.75 -15.52 0.08
N VAL A 165 -11.85 -16.25 0.74
CA VAL A 165 -11.28 -17.51 0.23
C VAL A 165 -12.40 -18.55 0.04
N ASN A 166 -13.35 -18.62 0.97
CA ASN A 166 -14.53 -19.48 0.84
C ASN A 166 -15.43 -19.08 -0.35
N LYS A 167 -15.58 -17.78 -0.65
CA LYS A 167 -16.27 -17.30 -1.86
C LYS A 167 -15.54 -17.64 -3.15
N TRP A 168 -14.23 -17.37 -3.21
CA TRP A 168 -13.40 -17.68 -4.38
C TRP A 168 -13.41 -19.17 -4.71
N SER A 169 -13.52 -20.03 -3.69
CA SER A 169 -13.59 -21.49 -3.86
C SER A 169 -15.00 -22.02 -4.15
N LYS A 170 -16.07 -21.37 -3.67
CA LYS A 170 -17.44 -21.93 -3.77
C LYS A 170 -18.36 -21.23 -4.77
N LYS A 171 -18.20 -19.92 -5.02
CA LYS A 171 -19.17 -19.11 -5.79
C LYS A 171 -18.68 -18.67 -7.17
N ARG A 172 -17.48 -19.08 -7.62
CA ARG A 172 -16.93 -18.66 -8.92
C ARG A 172 -17.72 -19.31 -10.07
N ASN A 173 -18.14 -18.51 -11.06
CA ASN A 173 -18.88 -19.02 -12.22
C ASN A 173 -17.99 -19.98 -13.04
N PRO A 174 -18.35 -21.28 -13.13
CA PRO A 174 -17.54 -22.27 -13.82
C PRO A 174 -17.43 -22.04 -15.33
N THR A 175 -18.27 -21.18 -15.92
CA THR A 175 -18.26 -20.88 -17.35
C THR A 175 -17.23 -19.83 -17.77
N LEU A 176 -16.51 -19.22 -16.84
CA LEU A 176 -15.45 -18.25 -17.16
C LEU A 176 -14.17 -18.99 -17.58
N ILE A 177 -13.55 -18.57 -18.69
CA ILE A 177 -12.34 -19.18 -19.29
C ILE A 177 -11.18 -19.36 -18.29
N ASN A 178 -11.08 -18.51 -17.26
CA ASN A 178 -10.03 -18.54 -16.25
C ASN A 178 -10.47 -19.13 -14.90
N SER A 179 -11.64 -19.78 -14.84
CA SER A 179 -12.12 -20.44 -13.63
C SER A 179 -11.28 -21.69 -13.34
N LYS A 180 -10.46 -21.65 -12.28
CA LYS A 180 -9.80 -22.84 -11.73
C LYS A 180 -10.69 -23.45 -10.65
N GLN A 181 -11.11 -24.69 -10.83
CA GLN A 181 -11.71 -25.47 -9.75
C GLN A 181 -10.59 -25.93 -8.82
N PHE A 182 -10.71 -25.60 -7.54
CA PHE A 182 -9.78 -26.08 -6.52
C PHE A 182 -10.29 -27.41 -5.99
N GLU A 183 -9.42 -28.42 -5.98
CA GLU A 183 -9.70 -29.70 -5.35
C GLU A 183 -10.02 -29.48 -3.87
N ARG A 184 -11.18 -30.01 -3.44
CA ARG A 184 -11.67 -29.82 -2.06
C ARG A 184 -11.11 -30.84 -1.09
N GLN A 185 -10.47 -31.89 -1.61
CA GLN A 185 -9.78 -32.90 -0.83
C GLN A 185 -8.37 -33.09 -1.41
N PRO A 186 -7.32 -33.13 -0.57
CA PRO A 186 -5.98 -33.42 -1.04
C PRO A 186 -5.93 -34.87 -1.53
N LEU A 187 -5.51 -35.07 -2.78
CA LEU A 187 -5.20 -36.39 -3.30
C LEU A 187 -3.79 -36.78 -2.81
N ILE A 188 -3.71 -37.66 -1.82
CA ILE A 188 -2.43 -38.21 -1.35
C ILE A 188 -2.21 -39.54 -2.06
N THR A 189 -1.31 -39.56 -3.04
CA THR A 189 -0.80 -40.80 -3.62
C THR A 189 0.56 -41.12 -3.00
N LEU A 190 0.63 -42.24 -2.29
CA LEU A 190 1.92 -42.82 -1.90
C LEU A 190 2.49 -43.51 -3.14
N SER A 191 3.67 -43.09 -3.58
CA SER A 191 4.44 -43.81 -4.59
C SER A 191 4.84 -45.18 -4.01
N THR A 192 4.28 -46.25 -4.60
CA THR A 192 4.69 -47.65 -4.35
C THR A 192 6.06 -47.94 -4.94
#